data_AF-A0A9P6L0J9-F1
#
_entry.id   AF-A0A9P6L0J9-F1
#
_cell.length_a   1.000
_cell.length_b   1.000
_cell.length_c   1.000
_cell.angle_alpha   90.00
_cell.angle_beta   90.00
_cell.angle_gamma   90.00
#
_symmetry.space_group_name_H-M   'P 1'
#
loop_
_entity.id
_entity.type
_entity.pdbx_description
1 polymer ?
#
loop_
_entity_poly.entity_id
_entity_poly.type
_entity_poly.pdbx_seq_one_letter_code
_entity_poly.pdbx_strand_id
1 'polypeptide(L)'
;MDVTDITYVLLTQGFYKGDISQHINDINKNLRPLFYEAVMLYDKSCCILKNNSNKFVCSEYSEEDNLEIKRVIEDVVLGKTTESYIIDSLIANKWLLKNEYGLSLSNRCLIQFEDYILDLEGRYKRCTLCKQLVEGRETHSFCENLLDSN
;
A
#
# COMPACT_ATOMS: atom_id res chain seq x y z
N MET A 1 2.61 22.67 -7.06
CA MET A 1 1.86 21.67 -7.85
C MET A 1 0.43 21.75 -7.35
N ASP A 2 -0.54 21.91 -8.23
CA ASP A 2 -1.93 22.09 -7.80
C ASP A 2 -2.63 20.76 -7.52
N VAL A 3 -3.88 20.82 -7.05
CA VAL A 3 -4.71 19.64 -6.75
C VAL A 3 -4.91 18.76 -7.99
N THR A 4 -5.02 19.36 -9.17
CA THR A 4 -5.30 18.67 -10.43
C THR A 4 -4.09 17.87 -10.88
N ASP A 5 -2.91 18.49 -10.85
CA ASP A 5 -1.62 17.86 -11.15
C ASP A 5 -1.39 16.63 -10.27
N ILE A 6 -1.59 16.77 -8.96
CA ILE A 6 -1.40 15.66 -8.01
C ILE A 6 -2.40 14.53 -8.26
N THR A 7 -3.67 14.88 -8.53
CA THR A 7 -4.73 13.90 -8.86
C THR A 7 -4.36 13.13 -10.12
N TYR A 8 -3.87 13.82 -11.16
CA TYR A 8 -3.43 13.19 -12.41
C TYR A 8 -2.25 12.24 -12.19
N VAL A 9 -1.25 12.65 -11.41
CA VAL A 9 -0.10 11.79 -11.06
C VAL A 9 -0.57 10.54 -10.32
N LEU A 10 -1.47 10.68 -9.33
CA LEU A 10 -2.02 9.54 -8.61
C LEU A 10 -2.77 8.58 -9.53
N LEU A 11 -3.63 9.08 -10.42
CA LEU A 11 -4.40 8.27 -11.36
C LEU A 11 -3.54 7.56 -12.41
N THR A 12 -2.39 8.11 -12.76
CA THR A 12 -1.51 7.54 -13.80
C THR A 12 -0.39 6.67 -13.23
N GLN A 13 0.08 6.94 -12.01
CA GLN A 13 1.24 6.25 -11.42
C GLN A 13 0.89 5.43 -10.17
N GLY A 14 -0.28 5.65 -9.58
CA GLY A 14 -0.72 4.98 -8.35
C GLY A 14 -0.05 5.50 -7.07
N PHE A 15 0.94 6.38 -7.17
CA PHE A 15 1.62 6.98 -6.02
C PHE A 15 2.10 8.41 -6.32
N TYR A 16 2.25 9.21 -5.26
CA TYR A 16 2.80 10.55 -5.30
C TYR A 16 3.80 10.71 -4.16
N LYS A 17 5.02 11.18 -4.45
CA LYS A 17 6.03 11.43 -3.43
C LYS A 17 5.92 12.86 -2.90
N GLY A 18 5.73 13.01 -1.60
CA GLY A 18 5.58 14.31 -0.93
C GLY A 18 4.36 14.37 -0.01
N ASP A 19 4.39 15.36 0.88
CA ASP A 19 3.29 15.63 1.82
C ASP A 19 2.19 16.45 1.12
N ILE A 20 1.02 15.84 0.98
CA ILE A 20 -0.18 16.51 0.44
C ILE A 20 -1.28 16.67 1.50
N SER A 21 -0.95 16.61 2.79
CA SER A 21 -1.91 16.63 3.90
C SER A 21 -2.88 17.81 3.84
N GLN A 22 -2.40 18.98 3.40
CA GLN A 22 -3.22 20.18 3.26
C GLN A 22 -4.24 20.12 2.11
N HIS A 23 -4.00 19.25 1.11
CA HIS A 23 -4.80 19.15 -0.12
C HIS A 23 -5.56 17.82 -0.24
N ILE A 24 -5.32 16.86 0.66
CA ILE A 24 -5.84 15.50 0.55
C ILE A 24 -7.38 15.44 0.47
N ASN A 25 -8.07 16.33 1.18
CA ASN A 25 -9.52 16.39 1.15
C ASN A 25 -10.05 16.82 -0.21
N ASP A 26 -9.40 17.79 -0.85
CA ASP A 26 -9.82 18.28 -2.17
C ASP A 26 -9.46 17.28 -3.28
N ILE A 27 -8.31 16.63 -3.17
CA ILE A 27 -7.93 15.51 -4.04
C ILE A 27 -8.95 14.37 -3.92
N ASN A 28 -9.34 13.99 -2.70
CA ASN A 28 -10.32 12.92 -2.48
C ASN A 28 -11.73 13.26 -2.95
N LYS A 29 -12.12 14.54 -2.98
CA LYS A 29 -13.39 14.94 -3.63
C LYS A 29 -13.40 14.60 -5.12
N ASN A 30 -12.25 14.71 -5.81
CA ASN A 30 -12.12 14.38 -7.22
C ASN A 30 -12.03 12.86 -7.48
N LEU A 31 -11.43 12.11 -6.55
CA LEU A 31 -11.18 10.68 -6.71
C LEU A 31 -12.37 9.79 -6.34
N ARG A 32 -13.17 10.18 -5.34
CA ARG A 32 -14.30 9.36 -4.85
C ARG A 32 -15.33 8.99 -5.92
N PRO A 33 -15.73 9.88 -6.86
CA PRO A 33 -16.62 9.51 -7.96
C PRO A 33 -16.08 8.40 -8.87
N LEU A 34 -14.76 8.20 -8.86
CA LEU A 34 -14.06 7.15 -9.61
C LEU A 34 -13.78 5.90 -8.75
N PHE A 35 -14.36 5.81 -7.55
CA PHE A 35 -14.11 4.76 -6.56
C PHE A 35 -12.64 4.70 -6.08
N TYR A 36 -11.94 5.82 -6.10
CA TYR A 36 -10.58 5.93 -5.59
C TYR A 36 -10.48 6.86 -4.38
N GLU A 37 -9.40 6.69 -3.62
CA GLU A 37 -9.00 7.57 -2.53
C GLU A 37 -7.48 7.70 -2.47
N ALA A 38 -6.99 8.91 -2.27
CA ALA A 38 -5.62 9.22 -1.93
C ALA A 38 -5.43 9.01 -0.43
N VAL A 39 -4.53 8.09 -0.06
CA VAL A 39 -4.19 7.76 1.33
C VAL A 39 -2.76 8.21 1.62
N MET A 40 -2.61 9.04 2.65
CA MET A 40 -1.30 9.50 3.12
C MET A 40 -0.63 8.43 3.96
N LEU A 41 0.65 8.17 3.70
CA LEU A 41 1.44 7.27 4.53
C LEU A 41 1.64 7.87 5.93
N TYR A 42 1.78 7.01 6.93
CA TYR A 42 1.92 7.40 8.34
C TYR A 42 3.05 8.42 8.60
N ASP A 43 4.11 8.42 7.80
CA ASP A 43 5.26 9.34 7.90
C ASP A 43 5.18 10.56 6.97
N LYS A 44 4.06 10.71 6.24
CA LYS A 44 3.80 11.76 5.26
C LYS A 44 4.81 11.83 4.09
N SER A 45 5.61 10.79 3.89
CA SER A 45 6.61 10.77 2.83
C SER A 45 6.01 10.60 1.43
N CYS A 46 4.83 9.97 1.35
CA CYS A 46 4.13 9.76 0.10
C CYS A 46 2.62 9.58 0.30
N CYS A 47 1.91 9.72 -0.82
CA CYS A 47 0.50 9.36 -0.97
C CYS A 47 0.37 8.18 -1.92
N ILE A 48 -0.60 7.30 -1.65
CA ILE A 48 -0.92 6.14 -2.47
C ILE A 48 -2.37 6.26 -2.94
N LEU A 49 -2.62 5.92 -4.21
CA LEU A 49 -3.97 5.80 -4.73
C LEU A 49 -4.53 4.43 -4.35
N LYS A 50 -5.59 4.43 -3.53
CA LYS A 50 -6.34 3.25 -3.10
C LYS A 50 -7.60 3.11 -3.94
N ASN A 51 -7.79 1.95 -4.55
CA ASN A 51 -9.06 1.54 -5.15
C ASN A 51 -10.02 1.04 -4.06
N ASN A 52 -11.21 1.63 -3.96
CA ASN A 52 -12.25 1.31 -2.97
C ASN A 52 -13.33 0.36 -3.51
N SER A 53 -13.11 -0.28 -4.67
CA SER A 53 -14.06 -1.23 -5.28
C SER A 53 -14.16 -2.60 -4.57
N ASN A 54 -13.49 -2.79 -3.43
CA ASN A 54 -13.45 -4.02 -2.61
C ASN A 54 -12.99 -5.30 -3.34
N LYS A 55 -12.44 -5.19 -4.55
CA LYS A 55 -11.94 -6.34 -5.31
C LYS A 55 -10.43 -6.46 -5.13
N PHE A 56 -9.94 -7.68 -4.85
CA PHE A 56 -8.52 -8.00 -4.98
C PHE A 56 -8.18 -8.09 -6.47
N VAL A 57 -7.79 -6.96 -7.05
CA VAL A 57 -7.39 -6.87 -8.45
C VAL A 57 -6.25 -5.86 -8.57
N CYS A 58 -5.15 -6.31 -9.15
CA CYS A 58 -4.13 -5.48 -9.75
C CYS A 58 -4.49 -5.27 -11.22
N SER A 59 -5.11 -4.13 -11.53
CA SER A 59 -5.69 -3.84 -12.86
C SER A 59 -4.67 -3.84 -13.99
N GLU A 60 -3.37 -3.76 -13.68
CA GLU A 60 -2.29 -3.82 -14.67
C GLU A 60 -1.96 -5.24 -15.15
N TYR A 61 -2.61 -6.26 -14.57
CA TYR A 61 -2.30 -7.68 -14.77
C TYR A 61 -3.51 -8.45 -15.30
N SER A 62 -3.22 -9.56 -15.99
CA SER A 62 -4.27 -10.48 -16.47
C SER A 62 -5.00 -11.17 -15.31
N GLU A 63 -6.13 -11.83 -15.57
CA GLU A 63 -6.83 -12.60 -14.53
C GLU A 63 -5.99 -13.75 -13.98
N GLU A 64 -5.26 -14.46 -14.85
CA GLU A 64 -4.34 -15.53 -14.47
C GLU A 64 -3.19 -15.01 -13.59
N ASP A 65 -2.59 -13.89 -13.99
CA ASP A 65 -1.57 -13.23 -13.20
C ASP A 65 -2.11 -12.76 -11.85
N ASN A 66 -3.34 -12.25 -11.78
CA ASN A 66 -3.97 -11.85 -10.52
C ASN A 66 -4.12 -13.02 -9.53
N LEU A 67 -4.40 -14.24 -10.01
CA LEU A 67 -4.42 -15.43 -9.17
C LEU A 67 -3.03 -15.74 -8.61
N GLU A 68 -2.00 -15.62 -9.44
CA GLU A 68 -0.62 -15.85 -9.02
C GLU A 68 -0.11 -14.75 -8.06
N ILE A 69 -0.46 -13.49 -8.32
CA ILE A 69 -0.18 -12.36 -7.42
C ILE A 69 -0.82 -12.59 -6.06
N LYS A 70 -2.06 -13.07 -6.03
CA LYS A 70 -2.76 -13.39 -4.79
C LYS A 70 -1.98 -14.43 -3.98
N ARG A 71 -1.56 -15.53 -4.62
CA ARG A 71 -0.73 -16.57 -3.99
C ARG A 71 0.58 -16.00 -3.45
N VAL A 72 1.29 -15.19 -4.25
CA VAL A 72 2.56 -14.57 -3.84
C VAL A 72 2.36 -13.64 -2.63
N ILE A 73 1.30 -12.82 -2.62
CA ILE A 73 0.98 -11.95 -1.48
C ILE A 73 0.66 -12.78 -0.24
N GLU A 74 -0.15 -13.84 -0.36
CA GLU A 74 -0.44 -14.75 0.75
C GLU A 74 0.84 -15.37 1.34
N ASP A 75 1.73 -15.89 0.48
CA ASP A 75 3.00 -16.47 0.92
C ASP A 75 3.85 -15.44 1.67
N VAL A 76 3.97 -14.22 1.13
CA VAL A 76 4.72 -13.13 1.78
C VAL A 76 4.08 -12.76 3.13
N VAL A 77 2.75 -12.64 3.21
CA VAL A 77 2.04 -12.33 4.46
C VAL A 77 2.28 -13.41 5.51
N LEU A 78 2.27 -14.68 5.11
CA LEU A 78 2.48 -15.83 5.99
C LEU A 78 3.97 -16.11 6.27
N GLY A 79 4.90 -15.35 5.67
CA GLY A 79 6.34 -15.52 5.86
C GLY A 79 6.90 -16.80 5.23
N LYS A 80 6.24 -17.31 4.19
CA LYS A 80 6.69 -18.47 3.41
C LYS A 80 7.68 -18.03 2.34
N THR A 81 8.63 -18.91 2.01
CA THR A 81 9.43 -18.75 0.79
C THR A 81 8.52 -18.90 -0.41
N THR A 82 8.60 -17.97 -1.37
CA THR A 82 7.80 -18.03 -2.59
C THR A 82 8.68 -17.80 -3.80
N GLU A 83 8.50 -18.65 -4.80
CA GLU A 83 9.10 -18.53 -6.12
C GLU A 83 7.96 -18.36 -7.11
N SER A 84 8.07 -17.37 -7.98
CA SER A 84 7.08 -17.07 -9.01
C SER A 84 7.71 -16.23 -10.11
N TYR A 85 7.25 -16.46 -11.35
CA TYR A 85 7.65 -15.67 -12.51
C TYR A 85 7.23 -14.20 -12.42
N ILE A 86 6.25 -13.86 -11.57
CA ILE A 86 5.68 -12.50 -11.49
C ILE A 86 6.39 -11.58 -10.50
N ILE A 87 7.26 -12.12 -9.63
CA ILE A 87 7.90 -11.37 -8.54
C ILE A 87 8.67 -10.15 -9.05
N ASP A 88 9.47 -10.31 -10.10
CA ASP A 88 10.27 -9.21 -10.65
C ASP A 88 9.38 -8.08 -11.18
N SER A 89 8.25 -8.43 -11.79
CA SER A 89 7.24 -7.46 -12.23
C SER A 89 6.59 -6.75 -11.05
N LEU A 90 6.26 -7.47 -9.98
CA LEU A 90 5.68 -6.88 -8.77
C LEU A 90 6.65 -5.92 -8.07
N ILE A 91 7.95 -6.23 -8.05
CA ILE A 91 8.98 -5.32 -7.51
C ILE A 91 9.11 -4.08 -8.39
N ALA A 92 9.16 -4.25 -9.72
CA ALA A 92 9.24 -3.13 -10.67
C ALA A 92 8.04 -2.16 -10.51
N ASN A 93 6.84 -2.72 -10.34
CA ASN A 93 5.59 -1.96 -10.17
C ASN A 93 5.27 -1.57 -8.71
N LYS A 94 6.25 -1.73 -7.81
CA LYS A 94 6.17 -1.30 -6.40
C LYS A 94 5.05 -1.96 -5.61
N TRP A 95 4.72 -3.21 -5.91
CA TRP A 95 3.83 -4.04 -5.09
C TRP A 95 4.60 -4.82 -4.02
N LEU A 96 5.83 -5.24 -4.33
CA LEU A 96 6.73 -5.93 -3.42
C LEU A 96 8.03 -5.16 -3.24
N LEU A 97 8.71 -5.44 -2.13
CA LEU A 97 10.07 -5.00 -1.82
C LEU A 97 10.96 -6.22 -1.59
N LYS A 98 12.17 -6.17 -2.14
CA LYS A 98 13.23 -7.15 -1.84
C LYS A 98 14.24 -6.50 -0.90
N ASN A 99 14.45 -7.12 0.25
CA ASN A 99 15.42 -6.70 1.26
C ASN A 99 16.35 -7.86 1.64
N GLU A 100 17.27 -7.63 2.56
CA GLU A 100 18.25 -8.64 3.01
C GLU A 100 17.58 -9.86 3.67
N TYR A 101 16.35 -9.71 4.15
CA TYR A 101 15.56 -10.74 4.82
C TYR A 101 14.54 -11.43 3.89
N GLY A 102 14.54 -11.10 2.58
CA GLY A 102 13.66 -11.69 1.58
C GLY A 102 12.63 -10.71 1.02
N LEU A 103 11.42 -11.19 0.77
CA LEU A 103 10.31 -10.41 0.23
C LEU A 103 9.42 -9.82 1.33
N SER A 104 9.01 -8.58 1.13
CA SER A 104 8.04 -7.86 1.97
C SER A 104 7.04 -7.12 1.09
N LEU A 105 5.87 -6.80 1.64
CA LEU A 105 4.86 -6.02 0.94
C LEU A 105 5.29 -4.55 0.94
N SER A 106 5.10 -3.87 -0.19
CA SER A 106 5.31 -2.42 -0.24
C SER A 106 4.15 -1.68 0.45
N ASN A 107 4.37 -0.39 0.76
CA ASN A 107 3.29 0.47 1.26
C ASN A 107 2.09 0.53 0.30
N ARG A 108 2.33 0.47 -1.01
CA ARG A 108 1.26 0.43 -2.03
C ARG A 108 0.38 -0.80 -1.82
N CYS A 109 0.98 -1.97 -1.66
CA CYS A 109 0.27 -3.21 -1.42
C CYS A 109 -0.47 -3.19 -0.08
N LEU A 110 0.19 -2.73 0.99
CA LEU A 110 -0.39 -2.63 2.33
C LEU A 110 -1.64 -1.74 2.37
N ILE A 111 -1.61 -0.59 1.69
CA ILE A 111 -2.76 0.33 1.64
C ILE A 111 -3.88 -0.22 0.74
N GLN A 112 -3.51 -0.81 -0.40
CA GLN A 112 -4.48 -1.28 -1.39
C GLN A 112 -5.26 -2.51 -0.90
N PHE A 113 -4.61 -3.42 -0.19
CA PHE A 113 -5.17 -4.70 0.21
C PHE A 113 -5.23 -4.87 1.73
N GLU A 114 -5.37 -3.77 2.48
CA GLU A 114 -5.32 -3.76 3.95
C GLU A 114 -6.19 -4.85 4.59
N ASP A 115 -7.48 -4.84 4.31
CA ASP A 115 -8.43 -5.75 4.95
C ASP A 115 -8.14 -7.21 4.57
N TYR A 116 -7.82 -7.44 3.29
CA TYR A 116 -7.44 -8.77 2.80
C TYR A 116 -6.19 -9.32 3.49
N ILE A 117 -5.16 -8.47 3.69
CA ILE A 117 -3.92 -8.85 4.37
C ILE A 117 -4.18 -9.18 5.84
N LEU A 118 -5.07 -8.44 6.51
CA LEU A 118 -5.44 -8.69 7.89
C LEU A 118 -6.19 -10.01 8.06
N ASP A 119 -7.08 -10.35 7.12
CA ASP A 119 -7.85 -11.60 7.15
C ASP A 119 -6.98 -12.87 7.03
N LEU A 120 -5.73 -12.73 6.54
CA LEU A 120 -4.77 -13.83 6.46
C LEU A 120 -4.07 -14.14 7.79
N GLU A 121 -4.25 -13.30 8.82
CA GLU A 121 -3.66 -13.47 10.17
C GLU A 121 -2.13 -13.72 10.17
N GLY A 122 -1.42 -13.11 9.23
CA GLY A 122 0.02 -13.29 9.06
C GLY A 122 0.88 -12.29 9.85
N ARG A 123 2.02 -11.90 9.26
CA ARG A 123 3.04 -11.05 9.89
C ARG A 123 2.63 -9.57 10.02
N TYR A 124 1.50 -9.16 9.45
CA TYR A 124 1.06 -7.77 9.41
C TYR A 124 -0.11 -7.53 10.37
N LYS A 125 -0.06 -6.40 11.08
CA LYS A 125 -1.11 -5.98 12.03
C LYS A 125 -1.42 -4.49 11.84
N ARG A 126 -2.56 -4.03 12.35
CA ARG A 126 -2.85 -2.59 12.43
C ARG A 126 -1.99 -1.95 13.50
N CYS A 127 -1.25 -0.90 13.12
CA CYS A 127 -0.55 -0.05 14.07
C CYS A 127 -1.52 0.54 15.08
N THR A 128 -1.21 0.45 16.37
CA THR A 128 -2.12 0.92 17.43
C THR A 128 -2.36 2.44 17.38
N LEU A 129 -1.45 3.20 16.77
CA LEU A 129 -1.48 4.66 16.69
C LEU A 129 -2.10 5.17 15.38
N CYS A 130 -1.46 4.92 14.23
CA CYS A 130 -1.90 5.46 12.94
C CYS A 130 -2.94 4.57 12.21
N LYS A 131 -3.20 3.37 12.74
CA LYS A 131 -4.11 2.35 12.19
C LYS A 131 -3.69 1.72 10.85
N GLN A 132 -2.63 2.19 10.21
CA GLN A 132 -2.08 1.56 8.99
C GLN A 132 -1.34 0.25 9.32
N LEU A 133 -1.16 -0.63 8.34
CA LEU A 133 -0.47 -1.89 8.53
C LEU A 133 1.01 -1.72 8.86
N VAL A 134 1.48 -2.51 9.82
CA VAL A 134 2.87 -2.62 10.26
C VAL A 134 3.28 -4.09 10.28
N GLU A 135 4.51 -4.37 9.84
CA GLU A 135 5.09 -5.72 9.83
C GLU A 135 5.76 -6.04 11.17
N GLY A 136 5.40 -7.17 11.78
CA GLY A 136 6.10 -7.77 12.92
C GLY A 136 6.11 -6.96 14.22
N ARG A 137 5.35 -5.86 14.31
CA ARG A 137 5.30 -4.95 15.46
C ARG A 137 3.86 -4.53 15.74
N GLU A 138 3.64 -3.89 16.89
CA GLU A 138 2.35 -3.27 17.24
C GLU A 138 2.26 -1.80 16.77
N THR A 139 3.40 -1.17 16.50
CA THR A 139 3.53 0.25 16.15
C THR A 139 4.63 0.48 15.12
N HIS A 140 4.45 1.46 14.22
CA HIS A 140 5.54 1.92 13.35
C HIS A 140 6.56 2.69 14.18
N SER A 141 7.86 2.51 13.89
CA SER A 141 8.93 3.26 14.56
C SER A 141 8.74 4.78 14.47
N PHE A 142 8.21 5.27 13.34
CA PHE A 142 7.89 6.69 13.17
C PHE A 142 6.83 7.15 14.19
N CYS A 143 5.79 6.35 14.42
CA CYS A 143 4.73 6.69 15.36
C CYS A 143 5.21 6.63 16.82
N GLU A 144 6.10 5.69 17.15
CA GLU A 144 6.75 5.62 18.47
C GLU A 144 7.56 6.90 18.75
N ASN A 145 8.40 7.31 17.80
CA ASN A 145 9.22 8.51 17.94
C ASN A 145 8.39 9.79 18.13
N LEU A 146 7.18 9.86 17.55
CA LEU A 146 6.27 11.00 17.74
C LEU A 146 5.71 11.08 19.18
N LEU A 147 5.57 9.95 19.87
CA LEU A 147 5.16 9.94 21.28
C LEU A 147 6.31 10.39 22.19
N ASP A 148 7.53 9.95 21.92
CA ASP A 148 8.72 10.29 22.71
C ASP A 148 9.20 11.74 22.51
N SER A 149 8.76 12.38 21.42
CA SER A 149 9.10 13.77 21.09
C SER A 149 8.12 14.81 21.64
N ASN A 150 7.10 14.37 22.40
CA ASN A 150 6.13 15.23 23.12
C ASN A 150 6.31 15.10 24.63
#